data_AF-A0A1N7J8V5-F1
#
_entry.id   AF-A0A1N7J8V5-F1
#
_cell.length_a   1.000
_cell.length_b   1.000
_cell.length_c   1.000
_cell.angle_alpha   90.00
_cell.angle_beta   90.00
_cell.angle_gamma   90.00
#
_symmetry.space_group_name_H-M   'P 1'
#
loop_
_entity.id
_entity.type
_entity.pdbx_description
1 polymer ?
#
loop_
_entity_poly.entity_id
_entity_poly.type
_entity_poly.pdbx_seq_one_letter_code
_entity_poly.pdbx_strand_id
1 'polypeptide(L)'
;MNANALRVYTRHPPEFYNALKKHNEKAEDPLYIFHGVWAEEEPLTETLDSFNEESTSKFRSEIQSLIDVVHGNADIEEEPGHASGAYTADVSEYVAGWIIGVEWYPEMVKGKNDKHEGIGKYDGDYVFTENASPFEHWLTSMMDFTIRYEMKIIIRNGR
;
A
#
# COMPACT_ATOMS: atom_id res chain seq x y z
N MET A 1 -21.42 16.77 -7.71
CA MET A 1 -21.27 15.53 -6.91
C MET A 1 -20.81 15.95 -5.52
N ASN A 2 -21.40 15.40 -4.44
CA ASN A 2 -21.05 15.70 -3.04
C ASN A 2 -20.15 14.59 -2.46
N ALA A 3 -19.12 14.19 -3.22
CA ALA A 3 -18.19 13.15 -2.79
C ALA A 3 -17.17 13.75 -1.82
N ASN A 4 -16.88 13.03 -0.74
CA ASN A 4 -15.88 13.40 0.27
C ASN A 4 -14.64 12.50 0.27
N ALA A 5 -14.60 11.50 -0.62
CA ALA A 5 -13.49 10.57 -0.72
C ALA A 5 -13.23 10.13 -2.17
N LEU A 6 -11.96 9.86 -2.47
CA LEU A 6 -11.48 9.34 -3.75
C LEU A 6 -10.75 8.01 -3.52
N ARG A 7 -10.95 7.04 -4.42
CA ARG A 7 -10.05 5.88 -4.52
C ARG A 7 -8.91 6.24 -5.46
N VAL A 8 -7.68 6.16 -4.97
CA VAL A 8 -6.46 6.36 -5.77
C VAL A 8 -5.82 4.99 -5.96
N TYR A 9 -5.58 4.56 -7.18
CA TYR A 9 -5.19 3.17 -7.46
C TYR A 9 -3.69 2.91 -7.27
N THR A 10 -2.86 3.90 -7.61
CA THR A 10 -1.40 3.79 -7.60
C THR A 10 -0.80 5.18 -7.38
N ARG A 11 0.53 5.25 -7.30
CA ARG A 11 1.27 6.50 -7.18
C ARG A 11 0.96 7.44 -8.34
N HIS A 12 0.49 8.66 -8.04
CA HIS A 12 0.38 9.75 -9.01
C HIS A 12 1.60 10.70 -8.97
N PRO A 13 1.78 11.58 -9.98
CA PRO A 13 2.81 12.60 -9.94
C PRO A 13 2.69 13.54 -8.73
N PRO A 14 3.79 14.19 -8.28
CA PRO A 14 3.79 15.10 -7.13
C PRO A 14 2.70 16.18 -7.16
N GLU A 15 2.31 16.65 -8.36
CA GLU A 15 1.27 17.65 -8.57
C GLU A 15 -0.08 17.22 -8.02
N PHE A 16 -0.40 15.92 -8.03
CA PHE A 16 -1.64 15.38 -7.47
C PHE A 16 -1.72 15.65 -5.96
N TYR A 17 -0.67 15.28 -5.21
CA TYR A 17 -0.62 15.46 -3.77
C TYR A 17 -0.53 16.93 -3.38
N ASN A 18 0.22 17.73 -4.14
CA ASN A 18 0.25 19.19 -3.98
C ASN A 18 -1.15 19.82 -4.17
N ALA A 19 -1.90 19.37 -5.18
CA ALA A 19 -3.25 19.86 -5.44
C ALA A 19 -4.23 19.44 -4.34
N LEU A 20 -4.17 18.19 -3.87
CA LEU A 20 -4.98 17.70 -2.77
C LEU A 20 -4.74 18.53 -1.50
N LYS A 21 -3.48 18.70 -1.11
CA LYS A 21 -3.11 19.51 0.06
C LYS A 21 -3.64 20.93 -0.05
N LYS A 22 -3.34 21.61 -1.17
CA LYS A 22 -3.77 23.00 -1.42
C LYS A 22 -5.29 23.17 -1.42
N HIS A 23 -6.02 22.16 -1.87
CA HIS A 23 -7.48 22.16 -1.83
C HIS A 23 -7.98 22.04 -0.39
N ASN A 24 -7.55 20.99 0.33
CA ASN A 24 -8.02 20.70 1.68
C ASN A 24 -7.67 21.78 2.71
N GLU A 25 -6.51 22.45 2.57
CA GLU A 25 -6.14 23.59 3.43
C GLU A 25 -7.13 24.77 3.37
N LYS A 26 -8.00 24.82 2.36
CA LYS A 26 -9.01 25.88 2.17
C LYS A 26 -10.44 25.37 2.23
N ALA A 27 -10.64 24.07 2.33
CA ALA A 27 -11.96 23.45 2.31
C ALA A 27 -12.54 23.42 3.72
N GLU A 28 -13.83 23.73 3.85
CA GLU A 28 -14.56 23.49 5.11
C GLU A 28 -14.71 21.99 5.37
N ASP A 29 -14.99 21.23 4.31
CA ASP A 29 -15.05 19.76 4.31
C ASP A 29 -13.89 19.20 3.45
N PRO A 30 -12.85 18.58 4.04
CA PRO A 30 -11.72 18.05 3.28
C PRO A 30 -12.10 16.82 2.45
N LEU A 31 -11.41 16.64 1.33
CA LEU A 31 -11.45 15.41 0.53
C LEU A 31 -10.44 14.40 1.06
N TYR A 32 -10.90 13.18 1.31
CA TYR A 32 -10.06 12.07 1.75
C TYR A 32 -9.67 11.16 0.58
N ILE A 33 -8.61 10.37 0.76
CA ILE A 33 -8.21 9.35 -0.20
C ILE A 33 -8.14 7.96 0.46
N PHE A 34 -8.63 6.95 -0.25
CA PHE A 34 -8.27 5.56 -0.03
C PHE A 34 -7.18 5.20 -1.02
N HIS A 35 -5.95 5.02 -0.54
CA HIS A 35 -4.78 4.84 -1.39
C HIS A 35 -4.49 3.36 -1.62
N GLY A 36 -4.51 2.96 -2.88
CA GLY A 36 -4.11 1.64 -3.34
C GLY A 36 -2.60 1.51 -3.39
N VAL A 37 -2.11 0.34 -2.97
CA VAL A 37 -0.74 -0.08 -3.23
C VAL A 37 -0.79 -1.20 -4.25
N TRP A 38 -0.27 -0.93 -5.44
CA TRP A 38 -0.27 -1.87 -6.54
C TRP A 38 0.75 -2.98 -6.29
N ALA A 39 0.32 -4.24 -6.41
CA ALA A 39 1.23 -5.39 -6.44
C ALA A 39 1.46 -5.76 -7.91
N GLU A 40 2.73 -5.86 -8.34
CA GLU A 40 3.04 -6.30 -9.70
C GLU A 40 2.49 -7.71 -9.98
N GLU A 41 1.68 -7.85 -11.03
CA GLU A 41 1.00 -9.10 -11.35
C GLU A 41 1.87 -10.08 -12.15
N GLU A 42 2.79 -9.60 -12.99
CA GLU A 42 3.62 -10.47 -13.85
C GLU A 42 4.40 -11.52 -13.04
N PRO A 43 5.14 -11.16 -11.98
CA PRO A 43 5.84 -12.16 -11.14
C PRO A 43 4.89 -13.15 -10.44
N LEU A 44 3.66 -12.71 -10.13
CA LEU A 44 2.64 -13.49 -9.42
C LEU A 44 1.95 -14.52 -10.33
N THR A 45 1.82 -14.21 -11.62
CA THR A 45 1.19 -15.10 -12.61
C THR A 45 2.16 -16.14 -13.18
N GLU A 46 3.45 -15.82 -13.27
CA GLU A 46 4.48 -16.76 -13.75
C GLU A 46 4.83 -17.84 -12.73
N THR A 47 4.93 -17.47 -11.45
CA THR A 47 5.36 -18.39 -10.39
C THR A 47 4.20 -19.11 -9.71
N LEU A 48 2.98 -18.57 -9.85
CA LEU A 48 1.80 -18.92 -9.03
C LEU A 48 2.18 -18.94 -7.54
N ASP A 49 3.08 -18.04 -7.13
CA ASP A 49 3.63 -18.01 -5.78
C ASP A 49 4.06 -16.61 -5.34
N SER A 50 3.17 -15.92 -4.64
CA SER A 50 3.48 -14.65 -3.96
C SER A 50 4.53 -14.76 -2.83
N PHE A 51 4.93 -15.98 -2.42
CA PHE A 51 5.97 -16.19 -1.41
C PHE A 51 7.39 -16.17 -1.98
N ASN A 52 7.61 -15.97 -3.29
CA ASN A 52 8.98 -15.70 -3.71
C ASN A 52 9.46 -14.42 -2.99
N GLU A 53 10.62 -14.49 -2.35
CA GLU A 53 11.13 -13.41 -1.51
C GLU A 53 11.24 -12.09 -2.29
N GLU A 54 11.48 -12.21 -3.59
CA GLU A 54 11.54 -11.08 -4.52
C GLU A 54 10.21 -10.32 -4.61
N SER A 55 9.07 -10.98 -4.86
CA SER A 55 7.77 -10.29 -5.00
C SER A 55 7.32 -9.70 -3.68
N THR A 56 7.50 -10.44 -2.57
CA THR A 56 7.17 -9.91 -1.24
C THR A 56 8.04 -8.69 -0.90
N SER A 57 9.34 -8.73 -1.22
CA SER A 57 10.24 -7.60 -0.97
C SER A 57 9.91 -6.41 -1.86
N LYS A 58 9.64 -6.62 -3.15
CA LYS A 58 9.19 -5.55 -4.07
C LYS A 58 7.89 -4.91 -3.58
N PHE A 59 6.90 -5.72 -3.19
CA PHE A 59 5.64 -5.18 -2.70
C PHE A 59 5.81 -4.37 -1.40
N ARG A 60 6.68 -4.83 -0.49
CA ARG A 60 7.06 -4.04 0.69
C ARG A 60 7.74 -2.72 0.32
N SER A 61 8.63 -2.72 -0.66
CA SER A 61 9.27 -1.50 -1.16
C SER A 61 8.25 -0.53 -1.75
N GLU A 62 7.26 -1.02 -2.52
CA GLU A 62 6.17 -0.19 -3.03
C GLU A 62 5.29 0.39 -1.92
N ILE A 63 4.95 -0.42 -0.90
CA ILE A 63 4.26 0.05 0.31
C ILE A 63 5.05 1.17 0.98
N GLN A 64 6.35 0.99 1.19
CA GLN A 64 7.21 2.00 1.83
C GLN A 64 7.28 3.27 0.99
N SER A 65 7.53 3.14 -0.31
CA SER A 65 7.61 4.26 -1.25
C SER A 65 6.32 5.08 -1.23
N LEU A 66 5.15 4.45 -1.28
CA LEU A 66 3.87 5.14 -1.23
C LEU A 66 3.60 5.80 0.12
N ILE A 67 3.94 5.15 1.23
CA ILE A 67 3.84 5.78 2.56
C ILE A 67 4.73 7.02 2.62
N ASP A 68 5.99 6.94 2.17
CA ASP A 68 6.89 8.09 2.15
C ASP A 68 6.37 9.21 1.21
N VAL A 69 5.76 8.86 0.08
CA VAL A 69 5.08 9.81 -0.83
C VAL A 69 3.95 10.57 -0.13
N VAL A 70 3.02 9.87 0.53
CA VAL A 70 1.87 10.53 1.19
C VAL A 70 2.31 11.37 2.40
N HIS A 71 3.43 11.04 3.02
CA HIS A 71 4.05 11.85 4.08
C HIS A 71 4.93 12.98 3.55
N GLY A 72 5.05 13.16 2.22
CA GLY A 72 5.90 14.20 1.63
C GLY A 72 7.40 14.03 1.93
N ASN A 73 7.86 12.78 2.01
CA ASN A 73 9.22 12.38 2.37
C ASN A 73 9.89 11.49 1.31
N ALA A 74 9.56 11.68 0.03
CA ALA A 74 10.10 10.85 -1.05
C ALA A 74 10.72 11.69 -2.18
N ASP A 75 11.79 11.19 -2.76
CA ASP A 75 12.38 11.64 -4.01
C ASP A 75 12.60 10.41 -4.88
N ILE A 76 11.83 10.29 -5.97
CA ILE A 76 11.74 9.06 -6.77
C ILE A 76 12.35 9.32 -8.13
N GLU A 77 13.35 8.52 -8.50
CA GLU A 77 13.99 8.54 -9.80
C GLU A 77 13.00 8.21 -10.94
N GLU A 78 13.29 8.71 -12.14
CA GLU A 78 12.44 8.47 -13.30
C GLU A 78 12.52 7.02 -13.77
N GLU A 79 11.35 6.39 -13.91
CA GLU A 79 11.20 5.06 -14.49
C GLU A 79 10.05 5.08 -15.52
N PRO A 80 10.26 4.57 -16.74
CA PRO A 80 9.23 4.58 -17.79
C PRO A 80 7.92 3.94 -17.32
N GLY A 81 6.83 4.69 -17.37
CA GLY A 81 5.50 4.22 -16.98
C GLY A 81 5.15 4.45 -15.50
N HIS A 82 6.07 4.97 -14.69
CA HIS A 82 5.86 5.22 -13.27
C HIS A 82 5.98 6.71 -12.92
N ALA A 83 5.15 7.18 -11.99
CA ALA A 83 5.24 8.55 -11.50
C ALA A 83 6.54 8.77 -10.71
N SER A 84 7.24 9.88 -10.92
CA SER A 84 8.55 10.19 -10.33
C SER A 84 8.61 11.65 -9.85
N GLY A 85 9.72 12.02 -9.21
CA GLY A 85 10.01 13.38 -8.73
C GLY A 85 10.00 13.53 -7.22
N ALA A 86 10.12 14.78 -6.77
CA ALA A 86 10.17 15.14 -5.35
C ALA A 86 8.76 15.33 -4.77
N TYR A 87 8.40 14.47 -3.82
CA TYR A 87 7.15 14.51 -3.08
C TYR A 87 7.37 15.20 -1.75
N THR A 88 6.91 16.45 -1.63
CA THR A 88 7.10 17.30 -0.44
C THR A 88 5.78 17.69 0.23
N ALA A 89 4.65 17.34 -0.38
CA ALA A 89 3.33 17.57 0.18
C ALA A 89 2.95 16.42 1.12
N ASP A 90 3.01 16.67 2.42
CA ASP A 90 2.40 15.78 3.40
C ASP A 90 0.88 15.89 3.34
N VAL A 91 0.24 14.79 2.94
CA VAL A 91 -1.22 14.62 2.87
C VAL A 91 -1.68 13.45 3.75
N SER A 92 -0.82 12.94 4.63
CA SER A 92 -1.12 11.75 5.44
C SER A 92 -2.37 11.91 6.31
N GLU A 93 -2.69 13.12 6.76
CA GLU A 93 -3.93 13.43 7.49
C GLU A 93 -5.21 13.23 6.66
N TYR A 94 -5.08 13.22 5.32
CA TYR A 94 -6.19 13.04 4.38
C TYR A 94 -6.25 11.61 3.83
N VAL A 95 -5.38 10.70 4.26
CA VAL A 95 -5.44 9.28 3.91
C VAL A 95 -6.41 8.59 4.88
N ALA A 96 -7.59 8.22 4.38
CA ALA A 96 -8.61 7.53 5.17
C ALA A 96 -8.36 6.01 5.30
N GLY A 97 -7.53 5.45 4.42
CA GLY A 97 -7.12 4.05 4.51
C GLY A 97 -6.33 3.55 3.31
N TRP A 98 -5.71 2.40 3.49
CA TRP A 98 -4.92 1.71 2.46
C TRP A 98 -5.70 0.55 1.85
N ILE A 99 -5.61 0.41 0.53
CA ILE A 99 -6.08 -0.76 -0.21
C ILE A 99 -4.84 -1.55 -0.63
N ILE A 100 -4.58 -2.66 0.07
CA ILE A 100 -3.38 -3.47 -0.13
C ILE A 100 -3.61 -4.48 -1.25
N GLY A 101 -2.98 -4.24 -2.41
CA GLY A 101 -3.04 -5.10 -3.58
C GLY A 101 -4.14 -4.75 -4.58
N VAL A 102 -4.42 -5.71 -5.46
CA VAL A 102 -5.29 -5.59 -6.63
C VAL A 102 -6.39 -6.66 -6.61
N GLU A 103 -7.15 -6.80 -7.69
CA GLU A 103 -7.97 -7.98 -7.93
C GLU A 103 -7.09 -9.25 -8.05
N TRP A 104 -6.89 -9.95 -6.93
CA TRP A 104 -6.00 -11.11 -6.87
C TRP A 104 -6.39 -12.24 -7.83
N TYR A 105 -5.44 -12.70 -8.65
CA TYR A 105 -5.64 -13.78 -9.60
C TYR A 105 -6.01 -15.10 -8.88
N PRO A 106 -7.19 -15.71 -9.15
CA PRO A 106 -7.66 -16.86 -8.38
C PRO A 106 -6.73 -18.08 -8.39
N GLU A 107 -6.07 -18.37 -9.52
CA GLU A 107 -5.15 -19.51 -9.60
C GLU A 107 -3.85 -19.26 -8.80
N MET A 108 -3.43 -18.01 -8.64
CA MET A 108 -2.31 -17.67 -7.75
C MET A 108 -2.71 -17.88 -6.29
N VAL A 109 -3.91 -17.42 -5.90
CA VAL A 109 -4.45 -17.62 -4.54
C VAL A 109 -4.53 -19.12 -4.22
N LYS A 110 -5.09 -19.91 -5.15
CA LYS A 110 -5.16 -21.36 -5.02
C LYS A 110 -3.78 -22.01 -4.96
N GLY A 111 -2.90 -21.69 -5.91
CA GLY A 111 -1.55 -22.26 -5.98
C GLY A 111 -0.74 -22.01 -4.71
N LYS A 112 -0.87 -20.82 -4.12
CA LYS A 112 -0.26 -20.48 -2.83
C LYS A 112 -0.83 -21.28 -1.67
N ASN A 113 -2.15 -21.39 -1.60
CA ASN A 113 -2.82 -22.16 -0.56
C ASN A 113 -2.38 -23.63 -0.60
N ASP A 114 -2.29 -24.21 -1.81
CA ASP A 114 -1.85 -25.58 -2.02
C ASP A 114 -0.36 -25.79 -1.66
N LYS A 115 0.53 -24.82 -1.98
CA LYS A 115 1.98 -24.93 -1.73
C LYS A 115 2.39 -24.77 -0.27
N HIS A 116 1.63 -23.98 0.49
CA HIS A 116 1.99 -23.57 1.85
C HIS A 116 0.97 -24.04 2.90
N GLU A 117 0.29 -25.15 2.63
CA GLU A 117 -0.62 -25.76 3.60
C GLU A 117 0.06 -25.93 4.97
N GLY A 118 -0.65 -25.54 6.03
CA GLY A 118 -0.15 -25.65 7.40
C GLY A 118 0.76 -24.51 7.89
N ILE A 119 0.92 -23.42 7.14
CA ILE A 119 1.67 -22.22 7.61
C ILE A 119 1.09 -21.64 8.92
N GLY A 120 -0.19 -21.89 9.20
CA GLY A 120 -0.85 -21.50 10.44
C GLY A 120 -1.22 -20.03 10.50
N LYS A 121 -1.50 -19.54 11.71
CA LYS A 121 -1.90 -18.14 11.94
C LYS A 121 -0.74 -17.17 11.73
N TYR A 122 -1.06 -15.97 11.29
CA TYR A 122 -0.18 -14.81 11.36
C TYR A 122 -0.49 -14.04 12.64
N ASP A 123 0.54 -13.66 13.40
CA ASP A 123 0.42 -12.97 14.69
C ASP A 123 1.30 -11.71 14.63
N GLY A 124 0.74 -10.63 14.09
CA GLY A 124 1.42 -9.35 13.88
C GLY A 124 1.27 -8.39 15.06
N ASP A 125 1.92 -7.23 14.96
CA ASP A 125 1.88 -6.21 16.02
C ASP A 125 0.52 -5.49 16.08
N TYR A 126 -0.17 -5.36 14.95
CA TYR A 126 -1.42 -4.63 14.80
C TYR A 126 -2.57 -5.49 14.30
N VAL A 127 -2.28 -6.48 13.44
CA VAL A 127 -3.28 -7.37 12.86
C VAL A 127 -2.82 -8.83 12.90
N PHE A 128 -3.78 -9.73 13.08
CA PHE A 128 -3.55 -11.17 13.17
C PHE A 128 -4.64 -11.94 12.42
N THR A 129 -4.41 -13.24 12.21
CA THR A 129 -5.41 -14.14 11.63
C THR A 129 -5.83 -15.26 12.56
N GLU A 130 -7.05 -15.75 12.36
CA GLU A 130 -7.55 -17.00 12.96
C GLU A 130 -8.00 -17.92 11.82
N ASN A 131 -7.56 -19.18 11.85
CA ASN A 131 -7.92 -20.19 10.83
C ASN A 131 -7.71 -19.72 9.37
N ALA A 132 -6.66 -18.93 9.12
CA ALA A 132 -6.38 -18.39 7.81
C ALA A 132 -5.79 -19.42 6.84
N SER A 133 -6.16 -19.26 5.58
CA SER A 133 -5.44 -19.81 4.45
C SER A 133 -4.03 -19.21 4.35
N PRO A 134 -3.08 -19.89 3.67
CA PRO A 134 -1.75 -19.32 3.44
C PRO A 134 -1.75 -17.97 2.71
N PHE A 135 -2.73 -17.73 1.84
CA PHE A 135 -2.93 -16.44 1.21
C PHE A 135 -3.31 -15.34 2.22
N GLU A 136 -4.31 -15.58 3.06
CA GLU A 136 -4.74 -14.64 4.08
C GLU A 136 -3.63 -14.37 5.11
N HIS A 137 -2.86 -15.39 5.49
CA HIS A 137 -1.68 -15.23 6.35
C HIS A 137 -0.72 -14.18 5.77
N TRP A 138 -0.34 -14.35 4.50
CA TRP A 138 0.58 -13.43 3.85
C TRP A 138 -0.01 -12.04 3.61
N LEU A 139 -1.28 -11.95 3.18
CA LEU A 139 -1.94 -10.66 2.98
C LEU A 139 -1.98 -9.87 4.29
N THR A 140 -2.30 -10.55 5.40
CA THR A 140 -2.26 -9.95 6.73
C THR A 140 -0.85 -9.49 7.10
N SER A 141 0.19 -10.24 6.71
CA SER A 141 1.57 -9.80 6.93
C SER A 141 1.96 -8.54 6.13
N MET A 142 1.34 -8.30 4.97
CA MET A 142 1.53 -7.06 4.21
C MET A 142 0.76 -5.89 4.84
N MET A 143 -0.44 -6.15 5.35
CA MET A 143 -1.22 -5.16 6.10
C MET A 143 -0.51 -4.74 7.39
N ASP A 144 -0.01 -5.70 8.18
CA ASP A 144 0.75 -5.42 9.41
C ASP A 144 2.02 -4.64 9.12
N PHE A 145 2.74 -5.01 8.05
CA PHE A 145 3.91 -4.25 7.58
C PHE A 145 3.57 -2.81 7.22
N THR A 146 2.45 -2.59 6.52
CA THR A 146 1.96 -1.24 6.15
C THR A 146 1.75 -0.40 7.40
N ILE A 147 0.98 -0.90 8.37
CA ILE A 147 0.67 -0.19 9.62
C ILE A 147 1.95 0.09 10.41
N ARG A 148 2.83 -0.91 10.57
CA ARG A 148 4.11 -0.76 11.28
C ARG A 148 4.99 0.33 10.66
N TYR A 149 5.09 0.36 9.33
CA TYR A 149 5.92 1.36 8.65
C TYR A 149 5.32 2.75 8.77
N GLU A 150 4.02 2.91 8.54
CA GLU A 150 3.33 4.18 8.68
C GLU A 150 3.44 4.73 10.11
N MET A 151 3.21 3.90 11.13
CA MET A 151 3.38 4.28 12.54
C MET A 151 4.82 4.71 12.86
N LYS A 152 5.82 4.05 12.28
CA LYS A 152 7.23 4.47 12.43
C LYS A 152 7.46 5.87 11.85
N ILE A 153 6.87 6.20 10.70
CA ILE A 153 6.99 7.53 10.08
C ILE A 153 6.27 8.58 10.91
N ILE A 154 5.05 8.30 11.38
CA ILE A 154 4.26 9.19 12.25
C ILE A 154 5.07 9.55 13.51
N ILE A 155 5.60 8.55 14.21
CA ILE A 155 6.43 8.73 15.41
C ILE A 155 7.70 9.55 15.08
N ARG A 156 8.38 9.24 13.97
CA ARG A 156 9.58 9.97 13.53
C ARG A 156 9.28 11.45 13.28
N ASN A 157 8.11 11.75 12.74
CA ASN A 157 7.68 13.11 12.40
C ASN A 157 7.10 13.87 13.61
N GLY A 158 7.04 13.23 14.79
CA GLY A 158 6.56 13.85 16.03
C GLY A 158 5.05 14.09 16.05
N ARG A 159 4.27 13.24 15.37
CA ARG A 159 2.81 13.26 15.34
C ARG A 159 2.22 12.17 16.22
#